data_AF-A0A351KDV4-F1
#
_entry.id   AF-A0A351KDV4-F1
#
_cell.length_a   1.000
_cell.length_b   1.000
_cell.length_c   1.000
_cell.angle_alpha   90.00
_cell.angle_beta   90.00
_cell.angle_gamma   90.00
#
_symmetry.space_group_name_H-M   'P 1'
#
loop_
_entity.id
_entity.type
_entity.pdbx_description
1 polymer ?
#
loop_
_entity_poly.entity_id
_entity_poly.type
_entity_poly.pdbx_seq_one_letter_code
_entity_poly.pdbx_strand_id
1 'polypeptide(L)' 'MIKGIKKLTKEQVEHMKKVNELHTDCVGLEYKEGMEIVETWIDERENICVRLKNGNWFHYLKDNTWY' A
#
# COMPACT_ATOMS: atom_id res chain seq x y z
N MET A 1 -13.60 -3.04 -1.31
CA MET A 1 -13.23 -2.96 0.12
C MET A 1 -11.88 -3.65 0.27
N ILE A 2 -10.86 -2.98 0.83
CA ILE A 2 -9.51 -3.53 0.97
C ILE A 2 -9.52 -4.69 1.98
N LYS A 3 -9.08 -5.88 1.58
CA LYS A 3 -8.96 -7.03 2.48
C LYS A 3 -7.90 -6.74 3.55
N GLY A 4 -8.20 -7.05 4.81
CA GLY A 4 -7.26 -6.88 5.92
C GLY A 4 -7.19 -5.47 6.52
N ILE A 5 -7.79 -4.44 5.90
CA ILE A 5 -7.74 -3.05 6.38
C ILE A 5 -8.24 -2.85 7.81
N LYS A 6 -9.19 -3.67 8.26
CA LYS A 6 -9.74 -3.61 9.63
C LYS A 6 -8.73 -3.99 10.71
N LYS A 7 -7.60 -4.62 10.33
CA LYS A 7 -6.51 -4.96 11.26
C LYS A 7 -5.52 -3.81 11.45
N LEU A 8 -5.60 -2.76 10.63
CA LEU A 8 -4.74 -1.59 10.73
C LEU A 8 -5.36 -0.56 11.68
N THR A 9 -4.51 0.16 12.39
CA THR A 9 -4.91 1.38 13.11
C THR A 9 -5.23 2.50 12.11
N LYS A 10 -5.88 3.57 12.59
CA LYS A 10 -6.17 4.74 11.75
C LYS A 10 -4.88 5.35 11.16
N GLU A 11 -3.86 5.50 11.99
CA GLU A 11 -2.55 6.02 11.58
C GLU A 11 -1.88 5.14 10.52
N GLN A 12 -1.97 3.80 10.66
CA GLN A 12 -1.46 2.87 9.65
C GLN A 12 -2.24 2.99 8.33
N VAL A 13 -3.56 3.15 8.38
CA VAL A 13 -4.37 3.37 7.18
C VAL A 13 -4.01 4.69 6.49
N GLU A 14 -3.81 5.75 7.24
CA GLU A 14 -3.39 7.06 6.71
C GLU A 14 -2.00 6.98 6.07
N HIS A 15 -1.04 6.35 6.76
CA HIS A 15 0.30 6.11 6.24
C HIS A 15 0.27 5.29 4.95
N MET A 16 -0.45 4.17 4.95
CA MET A 16 -0.60 3.30 3.78
C MET A 16 -1.14 4.07 2.56
N LYS A 17 -2.18 4.88 2.75
CA LYS A 17 -2.78 5.69 1.67
C LYS A 17 -1.78 6.72 1.13
N LYS A 18 -1.07 7.41 2.01
CA LYS A 18 -0.05 8.40 1.64
C LYS A 18 1.08 7.78 0.82
N VAL A 19 1.61 6.62 1.23
CA VAL A 19 2.67 5.94 0.47
C VAL A 19 2.14 5.43 -0.87
N ASN A 20 0.90 4.92 -0.93
CA ASN A 20 0.30 4.50 -2.20
C ASN A 20 0.12 5.66 -3.18
N GLU A 21 -0.29 6.83 -2.68
CA GLU A 21 -0.45 8.04 -3.49
C GLU A 21 0.89 8.44 -4.12
N LEU A 22 1.95 8.54 -3.32
CA LEU A 22 3.31 8.81 -3.79
C LEU A 22 3.78 7.77 -4.83
N HIS A 23 3.58 6.49 -4.54
CA HIS A 23 3.94 5.41 -5.45
C HIS A 23 3.16 5.50 -6.77
N THR A 24 1.85 5.79 -6.71
CA THR A 24 0.99 5.93 -7.90
C THR A 24 1.38 7.15 -8.74
N ASP A 25 1.90 8.20 -8.12
CA ASP A 25 2.33 9.40 -8.85
C ASP A 25 3.70 9.24 -9.54
N CYS A 26 4.51 8.29 -9.10
CA CYS A 26 5.79 7.98 -9.75
C CYS A 26 5.67 7.06 -10.98
N VAL A 27 4.51 6.47 -11.24
CA VAL A 27 4.29 5.56 -12.38
C VAL A 27 3.59 6.24 -13.56
N GLY A 28 3.79 5.70 -14.76
CA GLY A 28 3.09 6.15 -15.97
C GLY A 28 1.56 6.00 -15.86
N LEU A 29 0.83 6.81 -16.63
CA LEU A 29 -0.65 6.83 -16.60
C LEU A 29 -1.27 5.46 -16.87
N GLU A 30 -0.65 4.69 -17.76
CA GLU A 30 -1.03 3.33 -18.14
C GLU A 30 -0.93 2.32 -16.98
N TYR A 31 -0.13 2.61 -15.96
CA TYR A 31 0.05 1.74 -14.80
C TYR A 31 -0.86 2.11 -13.62
N LYS A 32 -1.37 3.35 -13.57
CA LYS A 32 -2.14 3.86 -12.42
C LYS A 32 -3.38 3.02 -12.09
N GLU A 33 -4.06 2.46 -13.10
CA GLU A 33 -5.23 1.60 -12.86
C GLU A 33 -4.88 0.34 -12.03
N GLY A 34 -3.64 -0.16 -12.19
CA GLY A 34 -3.14 -1.31 -11.46
C GLY A 34 -2.73 -1.03 -10.02
N MET A 35 -2.64 0.25 -9.62
CA MET A 35 -2.10 0.70 -8.34
C MET A 35 -3.13 0.74 -7.19
N GLU A 36 -4.39 0.38 -7.46
CA GLU A 36 -5.39 0.27 -6.40
C GLU A 36 -5.01 -0.85 -5.42
N ILE A 37 -4.94 -0.54 -4.12
CA ILE A 37 -4.70 -1.54 -3.08
C ILE A 37 -5.93 -2.43 -2.92
N VAL A 38 -5.75 -3.75 -3.02
CA VAL A 38 -6.82 -4.74 -2.85
C VAL A 38 -6.71 -5.52 -1.54
N GLU A 39 -5.51 -5.64 -0.97
CA GLU A 39 -5.25 -6.35 0.29
C GLU A 39 -4.11 -5.70 1.06
N THR A 40 -4.18 -5.75 2.39
CA THR A 40 -3.12 -5.30 3.29
C THR A 40 -2.97 -6.21 4.51
N TRP A 41 -1.74 -6.32 5.01
CA TRP A 41 -1.41 -7.03 6.25
C TRP A 41 -0.17 -6.39 6.89
N ILE A 42 0.12 -6.77 8.13
CA ILE A 42 1.33 -6.36 8.84
C ILE A 42 2.29 -7.55 8.85
N ASP A 43 3.57 -7.31 8.53
CA ASP A 43 4.62 -8.33 8.60
C ASP A 43 5.14 -8.52 10.03
N GLU A 44 6.08 -9.44 10.22
CA GLU A 44 6.71 -9.72 11.52
C GLU A 44 7.53 -8.55 12.08
N ARG A 45 7.81 -7.52 11.27
CA ARG A 45 8.60 -6.33 11.60
C ARG A 45 7.74 -5.07 11.71
N GLU A 46 6.41 -5.23 11.78
CA GLU A 46 5.43 -4.15 11.85
C GLU A 46 5.36 -3.23 10.62
N ASN A 47 5.85 -3.67 9.46
CA ASN A 47 5.67 -2.93 8.21
C ASN A 47 4.28 -3.19 7.63
N ILE A 48 3.76 -2.20 6.91
CA ILE A 48 2.51 -2.36 6.18
C ILE A 48 2.82 -2.99 4.83
N CYS A 49 2.33 -4.20 4.61
CA CYS A 49 2.37 -4.84 3.30
C CYS A 49 1.07 -4.55 2.56
N VAL A 50 1.16 -4.33 1.26
CA VAL A 50 -0.01 -4.14 0.38
C VAL A 50 0.11 -5.03 -0.85
N ARG A 51 -1.03 -5.51 -1.34
CA ARG A 51 -1.17 -6.10 -2.67
C ARG A 51 -2.03 -5.18 -3.52
N LEU A 52 -1.57 -4.90 -4.73
CA LEU A 52 -2.22 -4.03 -5.70
C LEU A 52 -3.07 -4.85 -6.68
N LYS A 53 -3.98 -4.17 -7.39
CA LYS A 53 -4.90 -4.78 -8.37
C LYS A 53 -4.17 -5.48 -9.51
N ASN A 54 -2.99 -5.00 -9.90
CA ASN A 54 -2.14 -5.65 -10.90
C ASN A 54 -1.44 -6.93 -10.41
N GLY A 55 -1.63 -7.33 -9.16
CA GLY A 55 -1.06 -8.55 -8.57
C GLY A 55 0.30 -8.34 -7.88
N ASN A 56 0.95 -7.21 -8.08
CA ASN A 56 2.18 -6.87 -7.37
C ASN A 56 1.89 -6.60 -5.89
N TRP A 57 2.91 -6.76 -5.07
CA TRP A 57 2.83 -6.48 -3.64
C TRP A 57 4.12 -5.82 -3.16
N PHE A 58 3.98 -4.96 -2.15
CA PHE A 58 5.06 -4.09 -1.67
C PHE A 58 5.01 -3.94 -0.16
N HIS A 59 6.15 -3.63 0.44
CA HIS A 59 6.24 -3.13 1.81
C HIS A 59 6.25 -1.61 1.80
N TYR A 60 5.37 -0.97 2.57
CA TYR A 60 5.35 0.47 2.76
C TYR A 60 6.02 0.82 4.08
N LEU A 61 7.17 1.46 3.98
CA LEU A 61 8.06 1.78 5.09
C LEU A 61 7.67 3.10 5.76
N LYS A 62 8.11 3.29 7.01
CA LYS A 62 7.78 4.47 7.84
C LYS A 62 8.28 5.79 7.25
N ASP A 63 9.32 5.76 6.44
CA ASP A 63 9.90 6.92 5.74
C ASP A 63 9.18 7.28 4.43
N ASN A 64 8.04 6.62 4.15
CA ASN A 64 7.24 6.74 2.93
C ASN A 64 7.88 6.13 1.67
N THR A 65 8.89 5.26 1.83
CA THR A 65 9.45 4.48 0.71
C THR A 65 8.77 3.11 0.61
N TRP A 66 9.00 2.42 -0.52
CA TRP A 66 8.46 1.08 -0.77
C TRP A 66 9.45 0.17 -1.50
N TYR A 67 9.29 -1.15 -1.34
CA TYR A 67 10.02 -2.19 -2.08
C TYR A 67 9.21 -3.48 -2.22
#